data_AF-A0A821TMX6-F1
#
_entry.id   AF-A0A821TMX6-F1
#
_cell.length_a   1.000
_cell.length_b   1.000
_cell.length_c   1.000
_cell.angle_alpha   90.00
_cell.angle_beta   90.00
_cell.angle_gamma   90.00
#
_symmetry.space_group_name_H-M   'P 1'
#
loop_
_entity.id
_entity.type
_entity.pdbx_description
1 polymer ?
#
loop_
_entity_poly.entity_id
_entity_poly.type
_entity_poly.pdbx_seq_one_letter_code
_entity_poly.pdbx_strand_id
1 'polypeptide(L)'
;MGRERSPLYRLVKNTELPQKEKETMADDIEICSSWKKLNGKEREKSSVVVLEKREALSKVEVTNERVREDARPSTRAEAEAAAPAVGRWGAEWPTTTHEELSTAAETILRYLLVTDNYDSVNNFMSLYDEFTKTQEALFDLFKRYAPPIRSKKHTCVGLGIELIRRLRVLDKKFRGFNAAMGLVSCEEAVVDVHDYVTSGPGPESVAMAEKEHVMVAIQVVVDGRSGVMLADPGYHVPRIVTVMADRAYPHTGWFTQSEEPHCRKEYEYSFNPQNSAYVEWHERVTRGATVKYQTSLVYVGRPYLDGVNVTERRNLVYNFRSLLARDQKGHLIAGLYFPVGGKGKDAMFTLFFDNGEKRKAKYKFSIFSDPDNIPKTILEEVDLCNKLMNYKSGELLRIISKLAKVISDQSYIDQLLEINEEICRLCL
;
A
#
# COMPACT_ATOMS: atom_id res chain seq x y z
N MET A 1 -59.77 -11.21 -52.88
CA MET A 1 -58.94 -12.34 -53.35
C MET A 1 -57.71 -11.73 -54.00
N GLY A 2 -56.47 -12.16 -53.78
CA GLY A 2 -55.93 -13.22 -52.90
C GLY A 2 -54.65 -13.80 -53.51
N ARG A 3 -53.74 -14.35 -52.68
CA ARG A 3 -52.43 -14.95 -53.07
C ARG A 3 -51.38 -13.91 -53.53
N GLU A 4 -50.06 -14.11 -53.37
CA GLU A 4 -49.27 -15.11 -52.61
C GLU A 4 -47.92 -14.48 -52.19
N ARG A 5 -47.19 -15.08 -51.22
CA ARG A 5 -45.85 -14.65 -50.75
C ARG A 5 -45.01 -15.88 -50.40
N SER A 6 -43.66 -15.71 -50.30
CA SER A 6 -42.63 -16.77 -50.11
C SER A 6 -42.27 -17.48 -51.44
N PRO A 7 -41.04 -18.03 -51.65
CA PRO A 7 -39.98 -18.35 -50.68
C PRO A 7 -38.55 -17.82 -50.98
N LEU A 8 -37.57 -18.31 -50.20
CA LEU A 8 -36.13 -17.98 -50.19
C LEU A 8 -35.34 -18.58 -51.38
N TYR A 9 -34.24 -17.93 -51.82
CA TYR A 9 -32.84 -18.31 -51.47
C TYR A 9 -31.73 -17.68 -52.35
N ARG A 10 -30.57 -17.36 -51.72
CA ARG A 10 -29.22 -17.11 -52.32
C ARG A 10 -29.13 -15.85 -53.23
N LEU A 11 -28.01 -15.10 -53.35
CA LEU A 11 -26.65 -15.03 -52.75
C LEU A 11 -26.28 -13.50 -52.66
N VAL A 12 -25.08 -12.95 -52.40
CA VAL A 12 -23.65 -13.36 -52.50
C VAL A 12 -22.84 -12.87 -51.27
N LYS A 13 -21.65 -13.46 -51.11
CA LYS A 13 -20.51 -13.29 -50.18
C LYS A 13 -19.97 -11.88 -49.83
N ASN A 14 -19.40 -11.83 -48.61
CA ASN A 14 -18.12 -11.23 -48.16
C ASN A 14 -17.85 -9.70 -48.24
N THR A 15 -17.70 -9.09 -47.05
CA THR A 15 -16.41 -8.54 -46.56
C THR A 15 -16.36 -8.61 -45.03
N GLU A 16 -15.27 -9.13 -44.46
CA GLU A 16 -14.97 -9.05 -43.02
C GLU A 16 -13.94 -7.92 -42.79
N LEU A 17 -14.13 -7.13 -41.73
CA LEU A 17 -13.14 -6.17 -41.23
C LEU A 17 -13.12 -6.21 -39.68
N PRO A 18 -11.98 -5.90 -39.03
CA PRO A 18 -11.64 -6.59 -37.78
C PRO A 18 -12.14 -5.91 -36.50
N GLN A 19 -12.43 -6.73 -35.48
CA GLN A 19 -12.49 -6.26 -34.09
C GLN A 19 -11.07 -5.89 -33.62
N LYS A 20 -10.76 -4.59 -33.52
CA LYS A 20 -9.50 -4.14 -32.92
C LYS A 20 -9.57 -2.75 -32.27
N GLU A 21 -10.38 -2.62 -31.22
CA GLU A 21 -10.38 -1.45 -30.31
C GLU A 21 -11.13 -1.81 -29.02
N LYS A 22 -10.45 -1.75 -27.85
CA LYS A 22 -10.93 -1.63 -26.44
C LYS A 22 -9.99 -2.30 -25.41
N GLU A 23 -8.77 -1.80 -25.28
CA GLU A 23 -8.02 -1.86 -24.02
C GLU A 23 -7.40 -0.49 -23.75
N THR A 24 -8.01 0.30 -22.86
CA THR A 24 -7.53 1.64 -22.48
C THR A 24 -7.54 1.84 -20.96
N MET A 25 -6.34 1.81 -20.40
CA MET A 25 -5.82 2.69 -19.33
C MET A 25 -6.62 2.79 -18.01
N ALA A 26 -6.01 2.30 -16.93
CA ALA A 26 -6.43 2.58 -15.55
C ALA A 26 -5.30 2.23 -14.56
N ASP A 27 -4.12 2.86 -14.66
CA ASP A 27 -2.88 2.19 -14.27
C ASP A 27 -2.46 2.38 -12.79
N ASP A 28 -2.35 3.61 -12.29
CA ASP A 28 -2.01 3.88 -10.88
C ASP A 28 -2.97 3.17 -9.90
N ILE A 29 -4.27 3.22 -10.22
CA ILE A 29 -5.33 2.66 -9.38
C ILE A 29 -5.50 1.15 -9.67
N GLU A 30 -5.07 0.61 -10.82
CA GLU A 30 -5.01 -0.85 -11.00
C GLU A 30 -3.91 -1.48 -10.15
N ILE A 31 -2.76 -0.84 -9.91
CA ILE A 31 -1.73 -1.43 -9.04
C ILE A 31 -2.26 -1.53 -7.60
N CYS A 32 -2.71 -0.41 -7.01
CA CYS A 32 -3.27 -0.41 -5.66
C CYS A 32 -4.54 -1.27 -5.55
N SER A 33 -5.45 -1.23 -6.53
CA SER A 33 -6.66 -2.05 -6.48
C SER A 33 -6.45 -3.51 -6.88
N SER A 34 -5.35 -3.89 -7.56
CA SER A 34 -5.00 -5.30 -7.75
C SER A 34 -4.43 -5.89 -6.48
N TRP A 35 -3.58 -5.16 -5.76
CA TRP A 35 -3.15 -5.53 -4.40
C TRP A 35 -4.37 -5.71 -3.47
N LYS A 36 -5.24 -4.70 -3.36
CA LYS A 36 -6.49 -4.80 -2.56
C LYS A 36 -7.46 -5.88 -3.06
N LYS A 37 -7.53 -6.20 -4.36
CA LYS A 37 -8.41 -7.27 -4.91
C LYS A 37 -7.84 -8.69 -4.75
N LEU A 38 -6.53 -8.88 -4.83
CA LEU A 38 -5.89 -10.19 -4.62
C LEU A 38 -6.06 -10.58 -3.15
N ASN A 39 -5.59 -9.72 -2.25
CA ASN A 39 -5.78 -9.88 -0.81
C ASN A 39 -7.27 -9.96 -0.45
N GLY A 40 -8.12 -9.12 -1.04
CA GLY A 40 -9.58 -9.16 -0.82
C GLY A 40 -10.23 -10.48 -1.23
N LYS A 41 -9.86 -11.07 -2.37
CA LYS A 41 -10.42 -12.36 -2.83
C LYS A 41 -9.87 -13.57 -2.09
N GLU A 42 -8.65 -13.48 -1.56
CA GLU A 42 -8.11 -14.48 -0.65
C GLU A 42 -8.80 -14.38 0.71
N ARG A 43 -8.91 -13.17 1.28
CA ARG A 43 -9.64 -12.89 2.53
C ARG A 43 -11.14 -13.27 2.45
N GLU A 44 -11.84 -13.04 1.33
CA GLU A 44 -13.23 -13.50 1.10
C GLU A 44 -13.37 -15.03 1.16
N LYS A 45 -12.41 -15.78 0.60
CA LYS A 45 -12.42 -17.25 0.68
C LYS A 45 -12.08 -17.74 2.08
N SER A 46 -11.09 -17.12 2.72
CA SER A 46 -10.69 -17.46 4.08
C SER A 46 -11.81 -17.17 5.09
N SER A 47 -12.51 -16.05 4.97
CA SER A 47 -13.60 -15.69 5.88
C SER A 47 -14.81 -16.61 5.74
N VAL A 48 -15.18 -17.05 4.53
CA VAL A 48 -16.20 -18.09 4.32
C VAL A 48 -15.80 -19.40 5.00
N VAL A 49 -14.57 -19.88 4.80
CA VAL A 49 -14.09 -21.13 5.43
C VAL A 49 -13.97 -21.02 6.96
N VAL A 50 -13.66 -19.82 7.50
CA VAL A 50 -13.64 -19.57 8.95
C VAL A 50 -15.06 -19.45 9.52
N LEU A 51 -16.01 -18.87 8.79
CA LEU A 51 -17.43 -18.82 9.18
C LEU A 51 -18.05 -20.22 9.17
N GLU A 52 -17.82 -21.03 8.14
CA GLU A 52 -18.26 -22.44 8.09
C GLU A 52 -17.67 -23.25 9.26
N LYS A 53 -16.40 -23.03 9.62
CA LYS A 53 -15.79 -23.66 10.81
C LYS A 53 -16.37 -23.14 12.13
N ARG A 54 -16.63 -21.84 12.27
CA ARG A 54 -17.31 -21.27 13.47
C ARG A 54 -18.73 -21.80 13.61
N GLU A 55 -19.47 -21.93 12.51
CA GLU A 55 -20.80 -22.55 12.49
C GLU A 55 -20.80 -24.06 12.73
N ALA A 56 -19.72 -24.77 12.40
CA ALA A 56 -19.56 -26.17 12.76
C ALA A 56 -19.26 -26.36 14.25
N LEU A 57 -18.44 -25.47 14.84
CA LEU A 57 -18.08 -25.49 16.25
C LEU A 57 -19.24 -25.03 17.17
N SER A 58 -19.97 -23.97 16.80
CA SER A 58 -21.10 -23.46 17.58
C SER A 58 -22.31 -24.41 17.66
N LYS A 59 -22.32 -25.48 16.86
CA LYS A 59 -23.32 -26.57 16.89
C LYS A 59 -22.92 -27.73 17.82
N VAL A 60 -21.77 -27.64 18.51
CA VAL A 60 -21.26 -28.68 19.43
C VAL A 60 -21.41 -28.27 20.91
N GLU A 61 -21.29 -26.98 21.24
CA GLU A 61 -21.34 -26.50 22.64
C GLU A 61 -22.72 -25.94 23.05
N VAL A 62 -23.65 -26.82 23.41
CA VAL A 62 -24.92 -26.45 24.07
C VAL A 62 -25.24 -27.40 25.23
N THR A 63 -24.71 -27.13 26.43
CA THR A 63 -25.33 -27.56 27.71
C THR A 63 -24.77 -26.78 28.91
N ASN A 64 -25.66 -26.01 29.58
CA ASN A 64 -25.54 -25.49 30.95
C ASN A 64 -24.36 -24.52 31.24
N GLU A 65 -24.39 -23.62 32.23
CA GLU A 65 -25.26 -23.46 33.41
C GLU A 65 -25.91 -22.05 33.54
N ARG A 66 -26.80 -21.89 34.53
CA ARG A 66 -27.40 -20.61 34.95
C ARG A 66 -26.92 -20.22 36.36
N VAL A 67 -26.30 -19.06 36.56
CA VAL A 67 -26.29 -18.39 37.87
C VAL A 67 -26.47 -16.87 37.74
N ARG A 68 -27.64 -16.41 38.19
CA ARG A 68 -28.04 -15.10 38.79
C ARG A 68 -27.36 -13.79 38.38
N GLU A 69 -28.23 -12.83 38.08
CA GLU A 69 -28.01 -11.38 38.20
C GLU A 69 -27.73 -10.96 39.65
N ASP A 70 -27.04 -9.84 39.84
CA ASP A 70 -27.34 -8.91 40.92
C ASP A 70 -27.03 -7.47 40.45
N ALA A 71 -27.95 -6.53 40.63
CA ALA A 71 -27.92 -5.23 39.94
C ALA A 71 -28.06 -4.05 40.90
N ARG A 72 -27.15 -3.08 40.81
CA ARG A 72 -27.33 -1.72 41.40
C ARG A 72 -26.79 -0.64 40.45
N PRO A 73 -27.48 0.51 40.33
CA PRO A 73 -27.10 1.57 39.40
C PRO A 73 -25.96 2.43 39.95
N SER A 74 -25.00 2.78 39.09
CA SER A 74 -24.06 3.87 39.33
C SER A 74 -24.50 5.12 38.56
N THR A 75 -24.26 6.31 39.11
CA THR A 75 -24.86 7.55 38.63
C THR A 75 -24.21 8.12 37.38
N ARG A 76 -25.06 8.52 36.43
CA ARG A 76 -24.72 9.34 35.26
C ARG A 76 -24.19 10.71 35.72
N ALA A 77 -22.86 10.84 35.79
CA ALA A 77 -22.18 12.13 35.90
C ALA A 77 -21.72 12.58 34.51
N GLU A 78 -21.76 13.88 34.25
CA GLU A 78 -21.48 14.44 32.93
C GLU A 78 -19.97 14.55 32.71
N ALA A 79 -19.41 13.60 31.95
CA ALA A 79 -18.04 13.66 31.49
C ALA A 79 -17.91 14.69 30.37
N GLU A 80 -17.65 15.94 30.74
CA GLU A 80 -17.21 16.99 29.82
C GLU A 80 -15.93 16.50 29.12
N ALA A 81 -16.02 16.27 27.81
CA ALA A 81 -15.02 15.53 27.05
C ALA A 81 -13.78 16.39 26.74
N ALA A 82 -12.96 16.64 27.76
CA ALA A 82 -11.62 17.20 27.61
C ALA A 82 -10.82 16.30 26.65
N ALA A 83 -10.48 16.83 25.47
CA ALA A 83 -9.78 16.09 24.43
C ALA A 83 -8.46 15.49 24.98
N PRO A 84 -8.19 14.19 24.76
CA PRO A 84 -6.95 13.58 25.25
C PRO A 84 -5.74 14.32 24.70
N ALA A 85 -4.80 14.67 25.58
CA ALA A 85 -3.65 15.48 25.23
C ALA A 85 -2.80 14.82 24.15
N VAL A 86 -2.83 15.39 22.94
CA VAL A 86 -1.92 15.04 21.84
C VAL A 86 -0.48 15.16 22.37
N GLY A 87 0.38 14.22 21.98
CA GLY A 87 1.63 13.92 22.71
C GLY A 87 2.53 15.14 22.96
N ARG A 88 3.16 15.18 24.14
CA ARG A 88 4.09 16.23 24.63
C ARG A 88 5.40 16.39 23.83
N TRP A 89 5.38 16.11 22.54
CA TRP A 89 6.53 16.00 21.64
C TRP A 89 6.27 16.73 20.31
N GLY A 90 5.44 17.79 20.32
CA GLY A 90 5.32 18.74 19.23
C GLY A 90 6.13 20.02 19.51
N ALA A 91 6.52 20.73 18.46
CA ALA A 91 6.97 22.12 18.58
C ALA A 91 5.86 23.06 18.10
N GLU A 92 5.87 24.28 18.65
CA GLU A 92 4.85 25.30 18.38
C GLU A 92 5.34 26.31 17.34
N TRP A 93 4.49 26.58 16.34
CA TRP A 93 4.76 27.52 15.26
C TRP A 93 3.50 28.32 14.93
N PRO A 94 3.61 29.65 14.68
CA PRO A 94 2.49 30.41 14.13
C PRO A 94 2.03 29.85 12.77
N THR A 95 0.75 30.02 12.41
CA THR A 95 0.20 29.52 11.12
C THR A 95 1.09 29.84 9.90
N THR A 96 1.61 31.06 9.79
CA THR A 96 2.52 31.46 8.68
C THR A 96 3.85 30.68 8.68
N THR A 97 4.38 30.36 9.86
CA THR A 97 5.61 29.55 10.00
C THR A 97 5.34 28.08 9.69
N HIS A 98 4.14 27.59 10.00
CA HIS A 98 3.68 26.26 9.58
C HIS A 98 3.52 26.17 8.05
N GLU A 99 2.96 27.19 7.38
CA GLU A 99 2.87 27.25 5.91
C GLU A 99 4.26 27.15 5.24
N GLU A 100 5.24 27.93 5.74
CA GLU A 100 6.63 27.85 5.26
C GLU A 100 7.26 26.47 5.52
N LEU A 101 7.00 25.87 6.68
CA LEU A 101 7.50 24.54 7.04
C LEU A 101 6.92 23.46 6.13
N SER A 102 5.60 23.48 5.92
CA SER A 102 4.87 22.54 5.07
C SER A 102 5.35 22.62 3.63
N THR A 103 5.52 23.84 3.09
CA THR A 103 6.07 24.08 1.75
C THR A 103 7.50 23.53 1.60
N ALA A 104 8.35 23.73 2.61
CA ALA A 104 9.73 23.24 2.59
C ALA A 104 9.82 21.71 2.71
N ALA A 105 8.98 21.10 3.55
CA ALA A 105 8.88 19.64 3.70
C ALA A 105 8.31 18.98 2.43
N GLU A 106 7.28 19.57 1.83
CA GLU A 106 6.70 19.15 0.55
C GLU A 106 7.72 19.17 -0.59
N THR A 107 8.57 20.20 -0.64
CA THR A 107 9.65 20.30 -1.63
C THR A 107 10.64 19.14 -1.50
N ILE A 108 11.00 18.77 -0.27
CA ILE A 108 11.90 17.64 0.02
C ILE A 108 11.25 16.29 -0.31
N LEU A 109 9.95 16.14 -0.01
CA LEU A 109 9.15 14.97 -0.36
C LEU A 109 9.06 14.76 -1.88
N ARG A 110 8.70 15.80 -2.65
CA ARG A 110 8.66 15.73 -4.12
C ARG A 110 10.01 15.40 -4.74
N TYR A 111 11.10 15.92 -4.16
CA TYR A 111 12.44 15.56 -4.61
C TYR A 111 12.76 14.08 -4.35
N LEU A 112 12.38 13.54 -3.19
CA LEU A 112 12.52 12.10 -2.89
C LEU A 112 11.76 11.21 -3.89
N LEU A 113 10.50 11.54 -4.20
CA LEU A 113 9.67 10.75 -5.11
C LEU A 113 10.25 10.61 -6.52
N VAL A 114 11.08 11.56 -6.96
CA VAL A 114 11.78 11.54 -8.26
C VAL A 114 13.15 10.87 -8.18
N THR A 115 13.89 10.98 -7.06
CA THR A 115 15.25 10.43 -6.98
C THR A 115 15.32 8.95 -6.57
N ASP A 116 14.28 8.44 -5.90
CA ASP A 116 14.28 7.12 -5.26
C ASP A 116 12.98 6.36 -5.52
N ASN A 117 13.11 5.25 -6.24
CA ASN A 117 12.00 4.36 -6.60
C ASN A 117 11.51 3.58 -5.37
N TYR A 118 10.21 3.26 -5.34
CA TYR A 118 9.70 2.22 -4.45
C TYR A 118 10.12 0.84 -4.96
N ASP A 119 10.56 -0.02 -4.05
CA ASP A 119 11.15 -1.32 -4.36
C ASP A 119 10.80 -2.37 -3.31
N SER A 120 9.82 -3.22 -3.63
CA SER A 120 9.48 -4.45 -2.88
C SER A 120 10.15 -5.70 -3.46
N VAL A 121 10.98 -5.54 -4.49
CA VAL A 121 11.57 -6.63 -5.28
C VAL A 121 12.96 -7.01 -4.77
N ASN A 122 13.80 -6.05 -4.38
CA ASN A 122 15.16 -6.35 -3.96
C ASN A 122 15.24 -7.11 -2.63
N ASN A 123 14.34 -6.85 -1.68
CA ASN A 123 14.31 -7.59 -0.41
C ASN A 123 13.67 -8.98 -0.57
N PHE A 124 12.65 -9.13 -1.42
CA PHE A 124 12.16 -10.44 -1.89
C PHE A 124 13.26 -11.29 -2.56
N MET A 125 14.06 -10.71 -3.47
CA MET A 125 15.21 -11.40 -4.07
C MET A 125 16.35 -11.67 -3.07
N SER A 126 16.43 -10.93 -1.96
CA SER A 126 17.46 -11.13 -0.93
C SER A 126 17.10 -12.23 0.06
N LEU A 127 15.81 -12.44 0.32
CA LEU A 127 15.33 -13.60 1.07
C LEU A 127 15.59 -14.90 0.26
N TYR A 128 15.35 -14.88 -1.05
CA TYR A 128 15.68 -16.00 -1.94
C TYR A 128 17.19 -16.31 -1.97
N ASP A 129 18.05 -15.28 -2.05
CA ASP A 129 19.50 -15.47 -1.98
C ASP A 129 19.94 -16.14 -0.68
N GLU A 130 19.22 -15.95 0.42
CA GLU A 130 19.56 -16.55 1.71
C GLU A 130 19.01 -17.97 1.84
N PHE A 131 17.73 -18.18 1.48
CA PHE A 131 17.08 -19.49 1.39
C PHE A 131 17.91 -20.50 0.56
N THR A 132 18.41 -20.07 -0.59
CA THR A 132 19.22 -20.93 -1.47
C THR A 132 20.63 -21.22 -0.94
N LYS A 133 21.14 -20.48 0.05
CA LYS A 133 22.40 -20.79 0.76
C LYS A 133 22.17 -21.72 1.94
N THR A 134 21.11 -21.48 2.72
CA THR A 134 20.90 -22.14 4.01
C THR A 134 20.17 -23.47 3.88
N GLN A 135 19.31 -23.62 2.86
CA GLN A 135 18.51 -24.82 2.57
C GLN A 135 17.61 -25.25 3.75
N GLU A 136 17.29 -24.32 4.66
CA GLU A 136 16.32 -24.52 5.73
C GLU A 136 14.88 -24.25 5.24
N ALA A 137 13.87 -24.63 6.02
CA ALA A 137 12.48 -24.28 5.72
C ALA A 137 12.30 -22.75 5.72
N LEU A 138 11.63 -22.20 4.72
CA LEU A 138 11.53 -20.75 4.53
C LEU A 138 10.89 -20.04 5.72
N PHE A 139 10.00 -20.72 6.46
CA PHE A 139 9.35 -20.20 7.66
C PHE A 139 10.34 -19.93 8.80
N ASP A 140 11.33 -20.79 9.01
CA ASP A 140 12.33 -20.62 10.07
C ASP A 140 13.40 -19.59 9.69
N LEU A 141 13.77 -19.53 8.40
CA LEU A 141 14.52 -18.40 7.86
C LEU A 141 13.74 -17.09 8.05
N PHE A 142 12.46 -17.04 7.70
CA PHE A 142 11.61 -15.85 7.79
C PHE A 142 11.50 -15.29 9.22
N LYS A 143 11.45 -16.15 10.24
CA LYS A 143 11.49 -15.73 11.66
C LYS A 143 12.80 -15.02 12.01
N ARG A 144 13.95 -15.58 11.60
CA ARG A 144 15.29 -15.12 12.03
C ARG A 144 15.95 -14.10 11.10
N TYR A 145 15.47 -13.96 9.86
CA TYR A 145 16.02 -13.04 8.86
C TYR A 145 15.85 -11.58 9.34
N ALA A 146 16.87 -10.75 9.10
CA ALA A 146 16.82 -9.32 9.39
C ALA A 146 16.62 -8.54 8.07
N PRO A 147 15.43 -7.96 7.81
CA PRO A 147 15.17 -7.28 6.55
C PRO A 147 16.09 -6.04 6.37
N PRO A 148 16.93 -5.98 5.33
CA PRO A 148 17.93 -4.93 5.22
C PRO A 148 17.35 -3.66 4.56
N ILE A 149 17.35 -2.54 5.28
CA ILE A 149 17.11 -1.22 4.69
C ILE A 149 18.35 -0.79 3.90
N ARG A 150 18.18 -0.47 2.61
CA ARG A 150 19.28 -0.18 1.68
C ARG A 150 18.99 1.09 0.88
N SER A 151 20.04 1.91 0.66
CA SER A 151 19.93 3.09 -0.20
C SER A 151 19.52 2.71 -1.64
N LYS A 152 18.60 3.49 -2.22
CA LYS A 152 18.00 3.32 -3.56
C LYS A 152 17.24 1.99 -3.79
N LYS A 153 16.87 1.30 -2.71
CA LYS A 153 16.12 0.04 -2.71
C LYS A 153 15.11 0.09 -1.57
N HIS A 154 14.15 0.99 -1.71
CA HIS A 154 13.33 1.48 -0.61
C HIS A 154 11.87 1.02 -0.74
N THR A 155 11.38 0.28 0.24
CA THR A 155 9.94 0.11 0.52
C THR A 155 9.34 1.39 1.12
N CYS A 156 8.09 1.35 1.60
CA CYS A 156 7.53 2.41 2.45
C CYS A 156 8.41 2.72 3.67
N VAL A 157 8.93 1.70 4.36
CA VAL A 157 9.86 1.84 5.50
C VAL A 157 11.17 2.47 5.06
N GLY A 158 11.75 1.98 3.95
CA GLY A 158 12.96 2.55 3.39
C GLY A 158 12.82 4.02 2.98
N LEU A 159 11.71 4.39 2.34
CA LEU A 159 11.43 5.74 1.88
C LEU A 159 11.12 6.68 3.06
N GLY A 160 10.40 6.20 4.08
CA GLY A 160 10.13 6.99 5.28
C GLY A 160 11.41 7.34 6.06
N ILE A 161 12.33 6.38 6.22
CA ILE A 161 13.63 6.61 6.86
C ILE A 161 14.48 7.62 6.05
N GLU A 162 14.51 7.49 4.73
CA GLU A 162 15.24 8.42 3.85
C GLU A 162 14.59 9.81 3.81
N LEU A 163 13.26 9.90 3.85
CA LEU A 163 12.52 11.16 3.96
C LEU A 163 12.86 11.88 5.27
N ILE A 164 12.77 11.17 6.41
CA ILE A 164 13.20 11.67 7.72
C ILE A 164 14.64 12.19 7.62
N ARG A 165 15.58 11.40 7.08
CA ARG A 165 16.99 11.79 6.93
C ARG A 165 17.17 13.10 6.16
N ARG A 166 16.39 13.32 5.10
CA ARG A 166 16.43 14.57 4.31
C ARG A 166 15.77 15.74 5.03
N LEU A 167 14.59 15.52 5.63
CA LEU A 167 13.83 16.54 6.35
C LEU A 167 14.61 17.13 7.54
N ARG A 168 15.55 16.38 8.15
CA ARG A 168 16.38 16.85 9.28
C ARG A 168 17.16 18.16 9.06
N VAL A 169 17.31 18.62 7.80
CA VAL A 169 17.93 19.93 7.51
C VAL A 169 17.06 21.13 7.91
N LEU A 170 15.73 20.94 7.96
CA LEU A 170 14.75 22.00 8.23
C LEU A 170 14.78 22.52 9.66
N ASP A 171 15.18 21.68 10.62
CA ASP A 171 15.29 22.00 12.06
C ASP A 171 16.25 23.18 12.36
N LYS A 172 17.15 23.51 11.43
CA LYS A 172 17.98 24.73 11.48
C LYS A 172 17.15 26.02 11.41
N LYS A 173 16.02 25.99 10.70
CA LYS A 173 15.06 27.10 10.57
C LYS A 173 13.88 26.91 11.52
N PHE A 174 13.35 25.70 11.63
CA PHE A 174 12.18 25.34 12.42
C PHE A 174 12.58 24.50 13.62
N ARG A 175 13.14 25.13 14.66
CA ARG A 175 13.72 24.43 15.83
C ARG A 175 12.70 23.49 16.49
N GLY A 176 13.12 22.28 16.81
CA GLY A 176 12.30 21.26 17.47
C GLY A 176 11.60 20.31 16.47
N PHE A 177 11.59 20.65 15.18
CA PHE A 177 11.10 19.79 14.11
C PHE A 177 11.76 18.41 14.09
N ASN A 178 13.06 18.33 14.43
CA ASN A 178 13.76 17.03 14.54
C ASN A 178 13.24 16.15 15.69
N ALA A 179 12.72 16.72 16.77
CA ALA A 179 12.21 15.98 17.92
C ALA A 179 10.73 15.58 17.76
N ALA A 180 9.99 16.32 16.94
CA ALA A 180 8.58 16.08 16.67
C ALA A 180 8.30 15.10 15.52
N MET A 181 9.34 14.71 14.77
CA MET A 181 9.24 13.87 13.57
C MET A 181 9.56 12.40 13.85
N GLY A 182 8.75 11.48 13.30
CA GLY A 182 9.00 10.04 13.37
C GLY A 182 8.27 9.25 12.27
N LEU A 183 8.51 7.94 12.24
CA LEU A 183 7.61 7.01 11.53
C LEU A 183 6.36 6.77 12.37
N VAL A 184 5.24 6.48 11.70
CA VAL A 184 3.99 5.99 12.32
C VAL A 184 3.51 4.75 11.55
N SER A 185 2.84 3.82 12.24
CA SER A 185 2.22 2.67 11.57
C SER A 185 0.96 3.11 10.84
N CYS A 186 0.69 2.45 9.71
CA CYS A 186 -0.55 2.56 8.98
C CYS A 186 -1.15 1.16 8.80
N GLU A 187 -2.40 1.01 9.23
CA GLU A 187 -3.16 -0.23 9.22
C GLU A 187 -4.33 -0.09 8.22
N GLU A 188 -4.22 -0.75 7.07
CA GLU A 188 -5.20 -0.64 5.96
C GLU A 188 -6.25 -1.76 5.94
N ALA A 189 -5.97 -2.87 6.61
CA ALA A 189 -6.84 -4.04 6.72
C ALA A 189 -7.93 -3.94 7.78
N VAL A 190 -8.24 -2.73 8.26
CA VAL A 190 -9.17 -2.50 9.39
C VAL A 190 -10.59 -2.87 8.97
N VAL A 191 -11.10 -3.99 9.51
CA VAL A 191 -12.43 -4.53 9.21
C VAL A 191 -13.52 -3.71 9.89
N ASP A 192 -13.35 -3.42 11.18
CA ASP A 192 -14.18 -2.49 11.94
C ASP A 192 -13.27 -1.45 12.61
N VAL A 193 -13.54 -0.16 12.33
CA VAL A 193 -12.76 0.96 12.86
C VAL A 193 -13.05 1.19 14.35
N HIS A 194 -14.30 1.00 14.79
CA HIS A 194 -14.71 1.26 16.17
C HIS A 194 -14.09 0.25 17.13
N ASP A 195 -14.19 -1.05 16.81
CA ASP A 195 -13.59 -2.11 17.62
C ASP A 195 -12.05 -1.94 17.68
N TYR A 196 -11.41 -1.58 16.56
CA TYR A 196 -9.96 -1.36 16.50
C TYR A 196 -9.51 -0.21 17.40
N VAL A 197 -10.12 0.98 17.30
CA VAL A 197 -9.67 2.15 18.07
C VAL A 197 -10.07 2.10 19.55
N THR A 198 -11.08 1.29 19.91
CA THR A 198 -11.53 1.11 21.30
C THR A 198 -10.87 -0.07 22.02
N SER A 199 -10.24 -1.00 21.31
CA SER A 199 -9.51 -2.14 21.89
C SER A 199 -8.39 -1.76 22.88
N GLY A 200 -7.87 -0.52 22.82
CA GLY A 200 -6.94 -0.01 23.82
C GLY A 200 -6.13 1.22 23.38
N PRO A 201 -5.08 1.59 24.13
CA PRO A 201 -4.29 2.80 23.89
C PRO A 201 -3.46 2.81 22.60
N GLY A 202 -3.35 1.67 21.88
CA GLY A 202 -2.62 1.62 20.61
C GLY A 202 -2.68 0.26 19.90
N PRO A 203 -2.01 0.14 18.73
CA PRO A 203 -2.00 -1.06 17.89
C PRO A 203 -1.33 -2.30 18.49
N GLU A 204 -0.85 -2.25 19.73
CA GLU A 204 -0.47 -3.41 20.54
C GLU A 204 -1.65 -4.05 21.29
N SER A 205 -2.78 -3.34 21.44
CA SER A 205 -3.96 -3.81 22.15
C SER A 205 -4.92 -4.59 21.23
N VAL A 206 -4.81 -4.41 19.92
CA VAL A 206 -5.54 -5.18 18.91
C VAL A 206 -4.77 -6.46 18.62
N ALA A 207 -5.39 -7.61 18.88
CA ALA A 207 -4.84 -8.92 18.53
C ALA A 207 -4.60 -9.01 17.01
N MET A 208 -3.40 -9.48 16.63
CA MET A 208 -3.00 -9.67 15.22
C MET A 208 -3.09 -8.44 14.30
N ALA A 209 -2.94 -7.22 14.85
CA ALA A 209 -2.93 -5.97 14.10
C ALA A 209 -1.89 -5.93 12.96
N GLU A 210 -2.33 -6.02 11.70
CA GLU A 210 -1.49 -6.07 10.50
C GLU A 210 -0.97 -4.67 10.10
N LYS A 211 0.31 -4.40 10.40
CA LYS A 211 0.98 -3.10 10.13
C LYS A 211 1.57 -3.08 8.74
N GLU A 212 0.68 -3.10 7.74
CA GLU A 212 1.00 -3.26 6.32
C GLU A 212 1.88 -2.13 5.75
N HIS A 213 1.79 -0.92 6.31
CA HIS A 213 2.38 0.29 5.76
C HIS A 213 2.91 1.26 6.85
N VAL A 214 3.68 2.27 6.46
CA VAL A 214 4.16 3.36 7.33
C VAL A 214 4.16 4.72 6.64
N MET A 215 3.85 5.76 7.40
CA MET A 215 3.99 7.16 6.99
C MET A 215 5.07 7.86 7.83
N VAL A 216 5.51 9.04 7.41
CA VAL A 216 6.24 9.98 8.28
C VAL A 216 5.22 10.95 8.88
N ALA A 217 5.28 11.13 10.19
CA ALA A 217 4.50 12.11 10.93
C ALA A 217 5.40 13.16 11.58
N ILE A 218 4.94 14.40 11.65
CA ILE A 218 5.49 15.45 12.51
C ILE A 218 4.37 16.00 13.39
N GLN A 219 4.50 15.90 14.70
CA GLN A 219 3.54 16.48 15.66
C GLN A 219 3.69 18.02 15.70
N VAL A 220 2.58 18.76 15.58
CA VAL A 220 2.61 20.22 15.50
C VAL A 220 1.63 20.87 16.47
N VAL A 221 2.00 22.06 16.96
CA VAL A 221 1.07 23.01 17.57
C VAL A 221 1.05 24.27 16.72
N VAL A 222 -0.13 24.66 16.24
CA VAL A 222 -0.34 25.81 15.36
C VAL A 222 -1.27 26.81 16.01
N ASP A 223 -0.73 27.95 16.43
CA ASP A 223 -1.41 28.98 17.23
C ASP A 223 -2.12 28.38 18.47
N GLY A 224 -1.39 27.59 19.28
CA GLY A 224 -1.92 26.86 20.44
C GLY A 224 -2.76 25.60 20.13
N ARG A 225 -3.06 25.29 18.86
CA ARG A 225 -3.96 24.18 18.47
C ARG A 225 -3.17 22.95 18.03
N SER A 226 -3.54 21.77 18.53
CA SER A 226 -2.84 20.51 18.21
C SER A 226 -3.16 20.00 16.80
N GLY A 227 -2.16 19.43 16.13
CA GLY A 227 -2.31 18.73 14.86
C GLY A 227 -1.11 17.85 14.52
N VAL A 228 -1.16 17.19 13.36
CA VAL A 228 -0.06 16.38 12.82
C VAL A 228 0.12 16.64 11.33
N MET A 229 1.36 16.82 10.89
CA MET A 229 1.73 16.82 9.47
C MET A 229 2.08 15.39 9.06
N LEU A 230 1.42 14.85 8.04
CA LEU A 230 1.65 13.52 7.50
C LEU A 230 2.27 13.60 6.10
N ALA A 231 3.21 12.70 5.82
CA ALA A 231 3.83 12.51 4.51
C ALA A 231 3.92 11.01 4.17
N ASP A 232 3.41 10.62 3.02
CA ASP A 232 3.42 9.24 2.54
C ASP A 232 4.21 9.08 1.23
N PRO A 233 5.52 8.79 1.32
CA PRO A 233 6.30 8.47 0.13
C PRO A 233 6.04 7.03 -0.39
N GLY A 234 5.46 6.15 0.44
CA GLY A 234 5.17 4.75 0.12
C GLY A 234 4.02 4.60 -0.87
N TYR A 235 2.94 5.36 -0.71
CA TYR A 235 1.86 5.55 -1.70
C TYR A 235 1.99 6.84 -2.53
N HIS A 236 3.16 7.48 -2.49
CA HIS A 236 3.54 8.56 -3.40
C HIS A 236 2.56 9.74 -3.36
N VAL A 237 2.06 10.05 -2.16
CA VAL A 237 1.32 11.29 -1.92
C VAL A 237 2.30 12.45 -2.12
N PRO A 238 2.12 13.29 -3.16
CA PRO A 238 3.15 14.24 -3.60
C PRO A 238 3.13 15.53 -2.79
N ARG A 239 2.67 15.46 -1.54
CA ARG A 239 2.27 16.61 -0.75
C ARG A 239 2.31 16.33 0.75
N ILE A 240 2.41 17.39 1.55
CA ILE A 240 2.15 17.30 2.98
C ILE A 240 0.63 17.40 3.22
N VAL A 241 0.14 16.53 4.11
CA VAL A 241 -1.23 16.57 4.63
C VAL A 241 -1.16 17.11 6.06
N THR A 242 -1.84 18.20 6.36
CA THR A 242 -1.92 18.74 7.73
C THR A 242 -3.26 18.36 8.35
N VAL A 243 -3.25 17.65 9.48
CA VAL A 243 -4.46 17.23 10.19
C VAL A 243 -4.54 18.00 11.50
N MET A 244 -5.32 19.09 11.55
CA MET A 244 -5.62 19.78 12.80
C MET A 244 -6.76 19.08 13.56
N ALA A 245 -6.70 19.06 14.88
CA ALA A 245 -7.72 18.45 15.75
C ALA A 245 -9.09 19.16 15.70
N ASP A 246 -9.09 20.47 15.43
CA ASP A 246 -10.30 21.29 15.26
C ASP A 246 -10.89 21.25 13.83
N ARG A 247 -10.21 20.58 12.90
CA ARG A 247 -10.47 20.58 11.44
C ARG A 247 -10.48 21.97 10.78
N ALA A 248 -10.01 23.02 11.45
CA ALA A 248 -9.91 24.37 10.87
C ALA A 248 -8.54 24.59 10.22
N TYR A 249 -8.40 25.65 9.41
CA TYR A 249 -7.13 25.99 8.74
C TYR A 249 -5.96 26.03 9.76
N PRO A 250 -4.78 25.42 9.47
CA PRO A 250 -4.32 24.87 8.19
C PRO A 250 -4.70 23.40 7.87
N HIS A 251 -5.79 22.86 8.44
CA HIS A 251 -6.28 21.50 8.13
C HIS A 251 -6.47 21.25 6.62
N THR A 252 -6.03 20.08 6.18
CA THR A 252 -6.12 19.55 4.83
C THR A 252 -7.39 18.71 4.66
N GLY A 253 -8.42 19.31 4.06
CA GLY A 253 -9.58 18.57 3.59
C GLY A 253 -9.30 17.74 2.32
N TRP A 254 -10.37 17.16 1.77
CA TRP A 254 -10.37 16.29 0.58
C TRP A 254 -9.49 16.79 -0.57
N PHE A 255 -8.63 15.92 -1.10
CA PHE A 255 -7.80 16.18 -2.27
C PHE A 255 -7.75 14.99 -3.22
N THR A 256 -7.63 15.25 -4.52
CA THR A 256 -7.35 14.24 -5.55
C THR A 256 -5.92 13.73 -5.39
N GLN A 257 -5.74 12.42 -5.21
CA GLN A 257 -4.44 11.74 -5.29
C GLN A 257 -4.10 11.32 -6.73
N SER A 258 -5.10 10.86 -7.50
CA SER A 258 -4.92 10.53 -8.92
C SER A 258 -6.24 10.63 -9.67
N GLU A 259 -6.19 11.07 -10.92
CA GLU A 259 -7.36 11.25 -11.79
C GLU A 259 -7.03 10.72 -13.20
N GLU A 260 -7.52 9.52 -13.48
CA GLU A 260 -7.42 8.85 -14.78
C GLU A 260 -8.81 8.90 -15.48
N PRO A 261 -8.90 8.79 -16.82
CA PRO A 261 -10.13 9.06 -17.58
C PRO A 261 -11.40 8.29 -17.15
N HIS A 262 -11.25 7.18 -16.43
CA HIS A 262 -12.36 6.34 -15.93
C HIS A 262 -12.28 6.08 -14.42
N CYS A 263 -11.35 6.71 -13.69
CA CYS A 263 -11.18 6.48 -12.27
C CYS A 263 -10.50 7.67 -11.55
N ARG A 264 -11.20 8.27 -10.59
CA ARG A 264 -10.68 9.32 -9.70
C ARG A 264 -10.46 8.73 -8.30
N LYS A 265 -9.32 9.02 -7.68
CA LYS A 265 -8.97 8.66 -6.30
C LYS A 265 -8.73 9.91 -5.48
N GLU A 266 -9.40 10.01 -4.33
CA GLU A 266 -9.32 11.14 -3.43
C GLU A 266 -9.06 10.66 -2.00
N TYR A 267 -8.34 11.48 -1.22
CA TYR A 267 -8.08 11.23 0.19
C TYR A 267 -8.54 12.42 1.05
N GLU A 268 -8.97 12.12 2.27
CA GLU A 268 -9.04 13.05 3.41
C GLU A 268 -8.47 12.35 4.64
N TYR A 269 -7.99 13.13 5.61
CA TYR A 269 -7.38 12.61 6.83
C TYR A 269 -7.90 13.40 8.03
N SER A 270 -8.45 12.70 9.02
CA SER A 270 -9.01 13.35 10.21
C SER A 270 -8.78 12.54 11.47
N PHE A 271 -8.67 13.20 12.64
CA PHE A 271 -8.54 12.47 13.91
C PHE A 271 -9.81 11.66 14.20
N ASN A 272 -9.62 10.42 14.65
CA ASN A 272 -10.71 9.56 15.09
C ASN A 272 -11.39 10.18 16.33
N PRO A 273 -12.73 10.29 16.37
CA PRO A 273 -13.44 10.98 17.46
C PRO A 273 -13.50 10.20 18.78
N GLN A 274 -13.20 8.89 18.80
CA GLN A 274 -13.12 8.09 20.03
C GLN A 274 -11.71 8.06 20.62
N ASN A 275 -10.67 8.15 19.79
CA ASN A 275 -9.28 7.97 20.18
C ASN A 275 -8.34 8.84 19.32
N SER A 276 -7.99 10.03 19.83
CA SER A 276 -7.12 11.01 19.15
C SER A 276 -5.66 10.55 18.96
N ALA A 277 -5.28 9.36 19.41
CA ALA A 277 -4.01 8.74 19.03
C ALA A 277 -4.02 8.17 17.60
N TYR A 278 -5.20 8.09 16.96
CA TYR A 278 -5.37 7.68 15.57
C TYR A 278 -5.84 8.83 14.66
N VAL A 279 -5.29 8.87 13.45
CA VAL A 279 -5.87 9.57 12.31
C VAL A 279 -6.52 8.52 11.40
N GLU A 280 -7.80 8.73 11.09
CA GLU A 280 -8.50 8.03 10.01
C GLU A 280 -8.05 8.61 8.66
N TRP A 281 -7.56 7.75 7.77
CA TRP A 281 -7.30 8.04 6.37
C TRP A 281 -8.46 7.52 5.55
N HIS A 282 -9.27 8.42 4.99
CA HIS A 282 -10.42 8.08 4.18
C HIS A 282 -10.04 8.07 2.69
N GLU A 283 -10.23 6.93 2.02
CA GLU A 283 -10.05 6.74 0.58
C GLU A 283 -11.41 6.74 -0.12
N ARG A 284 -11.60 7.66 -1.08
CA ARG A 284 -12.75 7.66 -2.01
C ARG A 284 -12.28 7.32 -3.42
N VAL A 285 -12.86 6.29 -4.03
CA VAL A 285 -12.56 5.86 -5.40
C VAL A 285 -13.84 5.89 -6.24
N THR A 286 -13.88 6.80 -7.21
CA THR A 286 -15.01 7.00 -8.13
C THR A 286 -14.70 6.42 -9.50
N ARG A 287 -15.55 5.51 -9.99
CA ARG A 287 -15.47 4.86 -11.32
C ARG A 287 -16.82 4.95 -12.01
N GLY A 288 -16.98 5.92 -12.91
CA GLY A 288 -18.27 6.26 -13.48
C GLY A 288 -19.27 6.62 -12.38
N ALA A 289 -20.42 5.93 -12.34
CA ALA A 289 -21.44 6.10 -11.30
C ALA A 289 -21.12 5.37 -9.98
N THR A 290 -20.10 4.50 -9.92
CA THR A 290 -19.77 3.74 -8.71
C THR A 290 -18.75 4.48 -7.86
N VAL A 291 -19.11 4.82 -6.62
CA VAL A 291 -18.18 5.32 -5.60
C VAL A 291 -17.91 4.20 -4.60
N LYS A 292 -16.64 3.97 -4.27
CA LYS A 292 -16.21 3.14 -3.13
C LYS A 292 -15.54 4.01 -2.08
N TYR A 293 -15.75 3.63 -0.82
CA TYR A 293 -15.10 4.20 0.34
C TYR A 293 -14.31 3.11 1.08
N GLN A 294 -13.19 3.49 1.69
CA GLN A 294 -12.44 2.70 2.66
C GLN A 294 -11.87 3.67 3.70
N THR A 295 -11.82 3.26 4.97
CA THR A 295 -11.02 3.93 6.00
C THR A 295 -9.85 3.04 6.35
N SER A 296 -8.66 3.64 6.43
CA SER A 296 -7.45 3.06 7.04
C SER A 296 -7.12 3.84 8.31
N LEU A 297 -6.36 3.25 9.23
CA LEU A 297 -5.91 3.92 10.45
C LEU A 297 -4.41 4.25 10.39
N VAL A 298 -4.03 5.37 10.99
CA VAL A 298 -2.65 5.82 11.15
C VAL A 298 -2.42 6.15 12.62
N TYR A 299 -1.60 5.37 13.31
CA TYR A 299 -1.36 5.56 14.75
C TYR A 299 -0.29 6.62 15.00
N VAL A 300 -0.73 7.83 15.32
CA VAL A 300 0.12 9.01 15.53
C VAL A 300 0.49 9.26 17.00
N GLY A 301 -0.07 8.49 17.94
CA GLY A 301 0.11 8.67 19.39
C GLY A 301 1.57 8.57 19.89
N ARG A 302 2.44 7.84 19.17
CA ARG A 302 3.89 7.79 19.42
C ARG A 302 4.64 7.32 18.15
N PRO A 303 5.96 7.57 18.04
CA PRO A 303 6.77 7.02 16.95
C PRO A 303 6.77 5.48 16.90
N TYR A 304 6.68 4.93 15.69
CA TYR A 304 6.72 3.50 15.41
C TYR A 304 8.16 3.05 15.12
N LEU A 305 8.75 2.28 16.05
CA LEU A 305 10.16 1.88 16.00
C LEU A 305 10.38 0.54 15.28
N ASP A 306 9.38 -0.34 15.25
CA ASP A 306 9.46 -1.72 14.72
C ASP A 306 9.14 -1.87 13.22
N GLY A 307 9.13 -0.77 12.46
CA GLY A 307 8.88 -0.80 11.02
C GLY A 307 9.74 -1.79 10.24
N VAL A 308 10.99 -2.05 10.67
CA VAL A 308 11.86 -3.09 10.08
C VAL A 308 11.47 -4.51 10.53
N ASN A 309 11.13 -4.69 11.80
CA ASN A 309 10.83 -6.02 12.36
C ASN A 309 9.46 -6.55 11.97
N VAL A 310 8.50 -5.67 11.71
CA VAL A 310 7.11 -5.99 11.42
C VAL A 310 6.76 -5.65 9.97
N THR A 311 6.76 -4.38 9.58
CA THR A 311 6.27 -3.95 8.24
C THR A 311 7.19 -4.41 7.10
N GLU A 312 8.51 -4.20 7.23
CA GLU A 312 9.48 -4.66 6.23
C GLU A 312 9.57 -6.20 6.18
N ARG A 313 9.46 -6.86 7.34
CA ARG A 313 9.36 -8.33 7.42
C ARG A 313 8.11 -8.83 6.69
N ARG A 314 6.94 -8.25 6.95
CA ARG A 314 5.68 -8.58 6.29
C ARG A 314 5.79 -8.40 4.78
N ASN A 315 6.51 -7.37 4.33
CA ASN A 315 6.73 -7.12 2.91
C ASN A 315 7.40 -8.31 2.19
N LEU A 316 8.35 -8.99 2.84
CA LEU A 316 9.12 -10.12 2.26
C LEU A 316 8.26 -11.26 1.71
N VAL A 317 7.04 -11.47 2.25
CA VAL A 317 6.16 -12.59 1.90
C VAL A 317 4.87 -12.21 1.18
N TYR A 318 4.53 -10.92 1.01
CA TYR A 318 3.34 -10.54 0.22
C TYR A 318 3.30 -11.22 -1.17
N ASN A 319 2.10 -11.68 -1.53
CA ASN A 319 1.72 -12.24 -2.84
C ASN A 319 1.81 -11.23 -4.03
N PHE A 320 2.35 -10.03 -3.84
CA PHE A 320 2.44 -8.99 -4.86
C PHE A 320 3.74 -8.17 -4.74
N ARG A 321 4.27 -7.75 -5.89
CA ARG A 321 5.58 -7.11 -6.03
C ARG A 321 5.53 -5.96 -7.03
N SER A 322 6.31 -4.92 -6.75
CA SER A 322 6.42 -3.73 -7.59
C SER A 322 7.78 -3.03 -7.48
N LEU A 323 8.18 -2.41 -8.59
CA LEU A 323 9.30 -1.47 -8.76
C LEU A 323 8.73 -0.23 -9.44
N LEU A 324 8.73 0.95 -8.80
CA LEU A 324 7.92 2.09 -9.23
C LEU A 324 8.69 3.43 -9.16
N ALA A 325 8.89 4.08 -10.31
CA ALA A 325 9.42 5.45 -10.45
C ALA A 325 8.29 6.48 -10.66
N ARG A 326 8.50 7.74 -10.24
CA ARG A 326 7.45 8.78 -10.24
C ARG A 326 7.91 10.14 -10.78
N ASP A 327 6.95 10.97 -11.17
CA ASP A 327 7.15 12.41 -11.36
C ASP A 327 7.06 13.19 -10.02
N GLN A 328 7.24 14.52 -10.08
CA GLN A 328 7.11 15.42 -8.91
C GLN A 328 5.66 15.52 -8.37
N LYS A 329 4.68 14.96 -9.08
CA LYS A 329 3.26 14.90 -8.71
C LYS A 329 2.86 13.49 -8.25
N GLY A 330 3.80 12.56 -8.09
CA GLY A 330 3.55 11.21 -7.59
C GLY A 330 2.98 10.22 -8.61
N HIS A 331 2.71 10.67 -9.86
CA HIS A 331 2.23 9.80 -10.94
C HIS A 331 3.31 8.79 -11.30
N LEU A 332 2.90 7.58 -11.68
CA LEU A 332 3.83 6.55 -12.13
C LEU A 332 4.33 6.84 -13.55
N ILE A 333 5.66 6.96 -13.72
CA ILE A 333 6.31 7.23 -15.02
C ILE A 333 7.04 6.02 -15.60
N ALA A 334 7.47 5.07 -14.77
CA ALA A 334 8.10 3.83 -15.20
C ALA A 334 8.11 2.79 -14.08
N GLY A 335 8.12 1.51 -14.46
CA GLY A 335 8.24 0.43 -13.50
C GLY A 335 7.82 -0.94 -14.00
N LEU A 336 7.74 -1.87 -13.04
CA LEU A 336 7.10 -3.16 -13.24
C LEU A 336 6.32 -3.60 -12.00
N TYR A 337 5.36 -4.49 -12.19
CA TYR A 337 4.65 -5.16 -11.11
C TYR A 337 4.17 -6.56 -11.50
N PHE A 338 4.02 -7.43 -10.50
CA PHE A 338 3.55 -8.81 -10.69
C PHE A 338 2.93 -9.40 -9.42
N PRO A 339 1.91 -10.28 -9.54
CA PRO A 339 1.55 -11.19 -8.49
C PRO A 339 2.57 -12.33 -8.38
N VAL A 340 2.86 -12.75 -7.15
CA VAL A 340 3.56 -14.00 -6.84
C VAL A 340 2.52 -15.12 -6.81
N GLY A 341 2.85 -16.31 -7.34
CA GLY A 341 1.89 -17.42 -7.49
C GLY A 341 1.36 -17.65 -8.92
N GLY A 342 1.85 -16.90 -9.91
CA GLY A 342 1.78 -17.36 -11.31
C GLY A 342 2.54 -18.68 -11.46
N LYS A 343 1.91 -19.71 -12.04
CA LYS A 343 2.48 -21.07 -12.04
C LYS A 343 3.66 -21.21 -13.02
N GLY A 344 4.87 -21.28 -12.47
CA GLY A 344 6.12 -21.55 -13.19
C GLY A 344 6.27 -20.75 -14.50
N LYS A 345 6.32 -21.45 -15.64
CA LYS A 345 6.62 -20.86 -16.95
C LYS A 345 5.60 -19.82 -17.44
N ASP A 346 4.39 -19.82 -16.90
CA ASP A 346 3.31 -18.88 -17.24
C ASP A 346 3.21 -17.68 -16.28
N ALA A 347 4.10 -17.58 -15.29
CA ALA A 347 4.21 -16.37 -14.48
C ALA A 347 4.59 -15.16 -15.34
N MET A 348 3.84 -14.06 -15.19
CA MET A 348 4.01 -12.83 -15.95
C MET A 348 4.23 -11.64 -15.03
N PHE A 349 4.97 -10.65 -15.55
CA PHE A 349 4.97 -9.29 -15.01
C PHE A 349 4.42 -8.30 -16.03
N THR A 350 3.92 -7.18 -15.52
CA THR A 350 3.60 -6.00 -16.33
C THR A 350 4.80 -5.06 -16.28
N LEU A 351 5.34 -4.68 -17.44
CA LEU A 351 6.23 -3.53 -17.60
C LEU A 351 5.39 -2.32 -18.02
N PHE A 352 5.70 -1.14 -17.51
CA PHE A 352 5.06 0.10 -17.97
C PHE A 352 6.06 1.27 -17.97
N PHE A 353 5.82 2.25 -18.84
CA PHE A 353 6.60 3.48 -18.94
C PHE A 353 5.83 4.58 -19.69
N ASP A 354 6.10 5.83 -19.37
CA ASP A 354 5.60 7.00 -20.08
C ASP A 354 6.79 7.79 -20.65
N ASN A 355 6.78 7.98 -21.98
CA ASN A 355 7.77 8.79 -22.69
C ASN A 355 7.06 9.82 -23.60
N GLY A 356 5.98 10.43 -23.09
CA GLY A 356 5.02 11.24 -23.86
C GLY A 356 3.87 10.42 -24.45
N GLU A 357 3.96 9.10 -24.35
CA GLU A 357 2.90 8.12 -24.57
C GLU A 357 3.03 7.07 -23.47
N LYS A 358 1.99 6.89 -22.64
CA LYS A 358 1.91 5.80 -21.65
C LYS A 358 1.84 4.46 -22.37
N ARG A 359 2.82 3.60 -22.15
CA ARG A 359 2.87 2.21 -22.65
C ARG A 359 2.89 1.21 -21.50
N LYS A 360 2.27 0.05 -21.75
CA LYS A 360 2.09 -1.03 -20.79
C LYS A 360 2.05 -2.37 -21.52
N ALA A 361 2.94 -3.29 -21.14
CA ALA A 361 3.11 -4.58 -21.78
C ALA A 361 3.20 -5.70 -20.72
N LYS A 362 2.78 -6.92 -21.07
CA LYS A 362 2.87 -8.11 -20.20
C LYS A 362 3.82 -9.12 -20.81
N TYR A 363 4.82 -9.55 -20.05
CA TYR A 363 5.82 -10.52 -20.48
C TYR A 363 5.88 -11.69 -19.51
N LYS A 364 6.13 -12.90 -20.03
CA LYS A 364 6.43 -14.07 -19.19
C LYS A 364 7.84 -13.96 -18.64
N PHE A 365 8.03 -14.30 -17.37
CA PHE A 365 9.36 -14.38 -16.76
C PHE A 365 10.27 -15.38 -17.48
N SER A 366 9.71 -16.45 -18.03
CA SER A 366 10.42 -17.48 -18.80
C SER A 366 11.15 -16.97 -20.06
N ILE A 367 10.84 -15.77 -20.55
CA ILE A 367 11.60 -15.11 -21.63
C ILE A 367 12.98 -14.67 -21.12
N PHE A 368 13.08 -14.27 -19.85
CA PHE A 368 14.30 -13.69 -19.25
C PHE A 368 15.20 -14.72 -18.56
N SER A 369 14.82 -16.00 -18.63
CA SER A 369 15.63 -17.14 -18.17
C SER A 369 16.81 -17.45 -19.09
N ASP A 370 16.76 -17.00 -20.35
CA ASP A 370 17.81 -17.14 -21.36
C ASP A 370 18.14 -15.73 -21.91
N PRO A 371 19.20 -15.07 -21.39
CA PRO A 371 19.53 -13.70 -21.78
C PRO A 371 19.90 -13.51 -23.26
N ASP A 372 20.43 -14.54 -23.91
CA ASP A 372 20.94 -14.45 -25.29
C ASP A 372 19.81 -14.52 -26.34
N ASN A 373 18.64 -15.05 -25.95
CA ASN A 373 17.46 -15.22 -26.82
C ASN A 373 16.31 -14.24 -26.53
N ILE A 374 16.53 -13.17 -25.74
CA ILE A 374 15.50 -12.14 -25.49
C ILE A 374 15.24 -11.33 -26.77
N PRO A 375 13.98 -11.21 -27.25
CA PRO A 375 13.65 -10.42 -28.43
C PRO A 375 14.09 -8.95 -28.31
N LYS A 376 14.74 -8.43 -29.37
CA LYS A 376 15.33 -7.07 -29.40
C LYS A 376 14.36 -5.95 -29.01
N THR A 377 13.09 -6.05 -29.40
CA THR A 377 12.05 -5.08 -29.01
C THR A 377 11.82 -5.04 -27.50
N ILE A 378 11.84 -6.20 -26.82
CA ILE A 378 11.68 -6.30 -25.37
C ILE A 378 12.91 -5.71 -24.66
N LEU A 379 14.12 -5.91 -25.22
CA LEU A 379 15.34 -5.27 -24.70
C LEU A 379 15.28 -3.73 -24.82
N GLU A 380 14.74 -3.21 -25.94
CA GLU A 380 14.56 -1.77 -26.15
C GLU A 380 13.52 -1.16 -25.18
N GLU A 381 12.40 -1.85 -24.93
CA GLU A 381 11.40 -1.43 -23.94
C GLU A 381 11.94 -1.48 -22.50
N VAL A 382 12.72 -2.52 -22.15
CA VAL A 382 13.37 -2.64 -20.83
C VAL A 382 14.45 -1.58 -20.62
N ASP A 383 15.24 -1.24 -21.64
CA ASP A 383 16.25 -0.16 -21.55
C ASP A 383 15.61 1.24 -21.45
N LEU A 384 14.50 1.49 -22.15
CA LEU A 384 13.73 2.73 -21.99
C LEU A 384 13.16 2.86 -20.57
N CYS A 385 12.54 1.80 -20.04
CA CYS A 385 12.06 1.76 -18.66
C CYS A 385 13.22 1.94 -17.65
N ASN A 386 14.37 1.28 -17.87
CA ASN A 386 15.57 1.41 -17.04
C ASN A 386 16.06 2.86 -16.92
N LYS A 387 16.03 3.62 -18.03
CA LYS A 387 16.41 5.05 -18.08
C LYS A 387 15.44 5.92 -17.29
N LEU A 388 14.13 5.74 -17.50
CA LEU A 388 13.08 6.48 -16.78
C LEU A 388 13.07 6.15 -15.27
N MET A 389 13.48 4.95 -14.88
CA MET A 389 13.71 4.55 -13.49
C MET A 389 15.05 5.05 -12.89
N ASN A 390 15.85 5.85 -13.62
CA ASN A 390 17.14 6.38 -13.17
C ASN A 390 18.13 5.28 -12.71
N TYR A 391 18.07 4.10 -13.34
CA TYR A 391 18.96 2.97 -13.06
C TYR A 391 20.20 2.98 -13.98
N LYS A 392 21.26 2.27 -13.58
CA LYS A 392 22.44 2.09 -14.43
C LYS A 392 22.08 1.25 -15.67
N SER A 393 22.83 1.38 -16.76
CA SER A 393 22.59 0.58 -17.98
C SER A 393 22.53 -0.93 -17.67
N GLY A 394 21.49 -1.60 -18.15
CA GLY A 394 21.24 -3.04 -17.93
C GLY A 394 20.82 -3.46 -16.51
N GLU A 395 20.66 -2.53 -15.56
CA GLU A 395 20.38 -2.86 -14.16
C GLU A 395 18.98 -3.45 -13.95
N LEU A 396 17.95 -2.89 -14.61
CA LEU A 396 16.59 -3.42 -14.62
C LEU A 396 16.52 -4.79 -15.31
N LEU A 397 17.21 -4.97 -16.44
CA LEU A 397 17.28 -6.27 -17.14
C LEU A 397 17.85 -7.36 -16.22
N ARG A 398 18.97 -7.06 -15.52
CA ARG A 398 19.56 -7.96 -14.52
C ARG A 398 18.59 -8.27 -13.36
N ILE A 399 17.76 -7.31 -12.94
CA ILE A 399 16.73 -7.54 -11.92
C ILE A 399 15.63 -8.46 -12.47
N ILE A 400 15.16 -8.27 -13.70
CA ILE A 400 14.13 -9.11 -14.32
C ILE A 400 14.64 -10.55 -14.55
N SER A 401 15.84 -10.74 -15.08
CA SER A 401 16.44 -12.08 -15.23
C SER A 401 16.68 -12.78 -13.88
N LYS A 402 17.03 -12.02 -12.82
CA LYS A 402 17.10 -12.60 -11.48
C LYS A 402 15.72 -12.99 -10.96
N LEU A 403 14.70 -12.13 -11.12
CA LEU A 403 13.32 -12.47 -10.78
C LEU A 403 12.82 -13.71 -11.54
N ALA A 404 13.20 -13.88 -12.81
CA ALA A 404 12.86 -15.07 -13.58
C ALA A 404 13.40 -16.36 -12.94
N LYS A 405 14.61 -16.32 -12.35
CA LYS A 405 15.11 -17.42 -11.51
C LYS A 405 14.25 -17.63 -10.26
N VAL A 406 14.02 -16.59 -9.46
CA VAL A 406 13.25 -16.69 -8.20
C VAL A 406 11.84 -17.25 -8.44
N ILE A 407 11.16 -16.77 -9.48
CA ILE A 407 9.79 -17.16 -9.84
C ILE A 407 9.72 -18.57 -10.46
N SER A 408 10.83 -19.10 -10.99
CA SER A 408 10.91 -20.49 -11.45
C SER A 408 11.10 -21.51 -10.31
N ASP A 409 11.47 -21.06 -9.12
CA ASP A 409 11.70 -21.91 -7.95
C ASP A 409 10.39 -22.18 -7.20
N GLN A 410 9.61 -23.14 -7.69
CA GLN A 410 8.29 -23.44 -7.16
C GLN A 410 8.32 -23.81 -5.65
N SER A 411 9.40 -24.42 -5.15
CA SER A 411 9.56 -24.76 -3.73
C SER A 411 9.66 -23.53 -2.84
N TYR A 412 10.40 -22.51 -3.27
CA TYR A 412 10.44 -21.21 -2.58
C TYR A 412 9.09 -20.47 -2.66
N ILE A 413 8.47 -20.48 -3.86
CA ILE A 413 7.22 -19.75 -4.10
C ILE A 413 6.05 -20.34 -3.30
N ASP A 414 5.92 -21.66 -3.25
CA ASP A 414 4.84 -22.34 -2.51
C ASP A 414 4.96 -22.06 -1.00
N GLN A 415 6.16 -22.20 -0.41
CA GLN A 415 6.41 -21.88 1.00
C GLN A 415 6.18 -20.39 1.32
N LEU A 416 6.53 -19.48 0.39
CA LEU A 416 6.34 -18.05 0.60
C LEU A 416 4.85 -17.68 0.63
N LEU A 417 4.04 -18.32 -0.22
CA LEU A 417 2.59 -18.15 -0.24
C LEU A 417 1.92 -18.80 0.97
N GLU A 418 2.41 -19.94 1.45
CA GLU A 418 1.94 -20.57 2.70
C GLU A 418 2.11 -19.62 3.91
N ILE A 419 3.27 -18.97 4.05
CA ILE A 419 3.52 -17.98 5.12
C ILE A 419 2.61 -16.75 4.95
N ASN A 420 2.37 -16.30 3.71
CA ASN A 420 1.45 -15.21 3.42
C ASN A 420 0.00 -15.56 3.81
N GLU A 421 -0.46 -16.76 3.47
CA GLU A 421 -1.78 -17.27 3.83
C GLU A 421 -1.93 -17.47 5.35
N GLU A 422 -0.89 -17.92 6.05
CA GLU A 422 -0.92 -18.05 7.52
C GLU A 422 -1.07 -16.68 8.19
N ILE A 423 -0.28 -15.68 7.80
CA ILE A 423 -0.40 -14.31 8.33
C ILE A 423 -1.80 -13.74 8.02
N CYS A 424 -2.24 -13.81 6.76
CA CYS A 424 -3.57 -13.35 6.37
C CYS A 424 -4.71 -14.06 7.13
N ARG A 425 -4.54 -15.33 7.52
CA ARG A 425 -5.52 -16.11 8.27
C ARG A 425 -5.56 -15.77 9.77
N LEU A 426 -4.43 -15.33 10.33
CA LEU A 426 -4.36 -14.89 11.73
C LEU A 426 -4.85 -13.44 11.91
N CYS A 427 -4.82 -12.62 10.86
CA CYS A 427 -5.35 -11.26 10.82
C CYS A 427 -6.85 -11.18 10.42
N LEU A 428 -7.63 -12.25 10.60
CA LEU A 428 -9.06 -12.40 10.28
C LEU A 428 -9.85 -13.07 11.42
#